data_AF-A0A1G9IA22-F1
#
_entry.id   AF-A0A1G9IA22-F1
#
_cell.length_a   1.000
_cell.length_b   1.000
_cell.length_c   1.000
_cell.angle_alpha   90.00
_cell.angle_beta   90.00
_cell.angle_gamma   90.00
#
_symmetry.space_group_name_H-M   'P 1'
#
loop_
_entity.id
_entity.type
_entity.pdbx_description
1 polymer ?
#
loop_
_entity_poly.entity_id
_entity_poly.type
_entity_poly.pdbx_seq_one_letter_code
_entity_poly.pdbx_strand_id
1 'polypeptide(L)' 'MTTIVPHCELTRKAIKWISEKQIETGKTHRLLLEEAAMRFNLSPNDVEFLNRFYKENSDKSPECD' A
#
# COMPACT_ATOMS: atom_id res chain seq x y z
N MET A 1 -8.95 -2.76 -20.88
CA MET A 1 -8.95 -2.74 -19.40
C MET A 1 -7.52 -2.93 -18.96
N THR A 2 -6.82 -1.86 -18.62
CA THR A 2 -5.39 -1.91 -18.31
C THR A 2 -5.25 -2.41 -16.88
N THR A 3 -5.17 -3.72 -16.72
CA THR A 3 -4.70 -4.31 -15.46
C THR A 3 -3.24 -3.90 -15.33
N ILE A 4 -3.01 -2.79 -14.64
CA ILE A 4 -1.70 -2.35 -14.18
C ILE A 4 -1.24 -3.44 -13.21
N VAL A 5 -0.64 -4.50 -13.75
CA VAL A 5 0.02 -5.54 -12.96
C VAL A 5 1.43 -4.99 -12.70
N PRO A 6 1.75 -4.47 -11.51
CA PRO A 6 3.14 -4.18 -11.20
C PRO A 6 3.88 -5.52 -11.21
N HIS A 7 4.89 -5.60 -12.07
CA HIS A 7 5.72 -6.77 -12.40
C HIS A 7 6.62 -7.22 -11.22
N CYS A 8 6.26 -6.89 -9.99
CA CYS A 8 7.13 -7.11 -8.83
C CYS A 8 6.43 -8.03 -7.84
N GLU A 9 6.93 -9.27 -7.69
CA GLU A 9 6.42 -10.24 -6.72
C GLU A 9 6.42 -9.68 -5.29
N LEU A 10 7.37 -8.80 -4.99
CA LEU A 10 7.47 -8.07 -3.72
C LEU A 10 6.26 -7.17 -3.50
N THR A 11 5.82 -6.45 -4.52
CA THR A 11 4.63 -5.59 -4.47
C THR A 11 3.36 -6.40 -4.24
N ARG A 12 3.23 -7.58 -4.87
CA ARG A 12 2.09 -8.49 -4.58
C ARG A 12 2.12 -9.01 -3.15
N LYS A 13 3.28 -9.42 -2.65
CA LYS A 13 3.45 -9.88 -1.26
C LYS A 13 3.16 -8.76 -0.26
N ALA A 14 3.60 -7.53 -0.56
CA ALA A 14 3.31 -6.35 0.23
C ALA A 14 1.81 -6.05 0.28
N ILE A 15 1.11 -6.03 -0.86
CA ILE A 15 -0.35 -5.81 -0.91
C ILE A 15 -1.09 -6.86 -0.07
N LYS A 16 -0.73 -8.14 -0.23
CA LYS A 16 -1.36 -9.22 0.54
C LYS A 16 -1.15 -9.02 2.04
N TRP A 17 0.09 -8.74 2.44
CA TRP A 17 0.45 -8.49 3.84
C TRP A 17 -0.26 -7.27 4.43
N ILE A 18 -0.36 -6.17 3.66
CA ILE A 18 -1.11 -4.96 4.05
C ILE A 18 -2.58 -5.31 4.26
N SER A 19 -3.18 -6.09 3.36
CA SER A 19 -4.60 -6.49 3.47
C SER A 19 -4.86 -7.36 4.70
N GLU A 20 -3.97 -8.31 5.01
CA GLU A 20 -4.04 -9.14 6.22
C GLU A 20 -3.90 -8.27 7.48
N LYS A 21 -2.89 -7.40 7.52
CA LYS A 21 -2.64 -6.52 8.66
C LYS A 21 -3.73 -5.49 8.89
N GLN A 22 -4.37 -5.01 7.82
CA GLN A 22 -5.50 -4.11 7.92
C GLN A 22 -6.67 -4.80 8.64
N ILE A 23 -6.96 -6.06 8.30
CA ILE A 23 -8.04 -6.83 8.95
C ILE A 23 -7.68 -7.13 10.41
N GLU A 24 -6.43 -7.50 10.69
CA GLU A 24 -5.99 -7.83 12.06
C GLU A 24 -5.93 -6.61 12.98
N THR A 25 -5.48 -5.45 12.48
CA THR A 25 -5.11 -4.31 13.34
C THR A 25 -6.04 -3.11 13.17
N GLY A 26 -6.83 -3.04 12.10
CA GLY A 26 -7.63 -1.86 11.76
C GLY A 26 -6.81 -0.62 11.44
N LYS A 27 -5.50 -0.77 11.19
CA LYS A 27 -4.57 0.34 10.91
C LYS A 27 -4.78 0.92 9.51
N THR A 28 -4.44 2.19 9.35
CA THR A 28 -4.45 2.89 8.06
C THR A 28 -3.44 2.26 7.10
N HIS A 29 -3.79 2.19 5.81
CA HIS A 29 -2.92 1.67 4.75
C HIS A 29 -1.56 2.37 4.70
N ARG A 30 -1.49 3.65 5.04
CA ARG A 30 -0.24 4.43 5.07
C ARG A 30 0.80 3.82 6.02
N LEU A 31 0.41 3.51 7.26
CA LEU A 31 1.29 2.85 8.24
C LEU A 31 1.75 1.47 7.75
N LEU A 32 0.82 0.67 7.24
CA LEU A 32 1.12 -0.67 6.75
C LEU A 32 1.98 -0.64 5.49
N LEU A 33 1.83 0.38 4.65
CA LEU A 33 2.62 0.58 3.44
C LEU A 33 4.09 0.88 3.80
N GLU A 34 4.33 1.75 4.77
CA GLU A 34 5.70 2.05 5.23
C GLU A 34 6.37 0.81 5.83
N GLU A 35 5.65 0.03 6.66
CA GLU A 35 6.16 -1.24 7.17
C GLU A 35 6.44 -2.25 6.05
N ALA A 36 5.53 -2.36 5.08
CA ALA A 36 5.71 -3.23 3.93
C ALA A 36 6.88 -2.77 3.04
N ALA A 37 7.08 -1.46 2.87
CA ALA A 37 8.18 -0.91 2.09
C ALA A 37 9.53 -1.31 2.67
N MET A 38 9.70 -1.17 3.99
CA MET A 38 10.91 -1.60 4.69
C MET A 38 11.07 -3.14 4.65
N ARG A 39 9.97 -3.87 4.85
CA ARG A 39 10.00 -5.34 4.95
C ARG A 39 10.27 -6.03 3.62
N PHE A 40 9.69 -5.54 2.54
CA PHE A 40 9.80 -6.11 1.20
C PHE A 40 10.85 -5.41 0.34
N ASN A 41 11.59 -4.42 0.88
CA ASN A 41 12.54 -3.59 0.13
C ASN A 41 11.89 -3.02 -1.15
N LEU A 42 10.69 -2.45 -1.00
CA LEU A 42 9.99 -1.84 -2.13
C LEU A 42 10.79 -0.64 -2.63
N SER A 43 10.85 -0.47 -3.96
CA SER A 43 11.43 0.74 -4.53
C SER A 43 10.55 1.95 -4.27
N PRO A 44 11.12 3.17 -4.21
CA PRO A 44 10.35 4.40 -4.03
C PRO A 44 9.22 4.55 -5.07
N ASN A 45 9.43 4.06 -6.29
CA ASN A 45 8.39 3.99 -7.33
C ASN A 45 7.19 3.10 -6.93
N ASP A 46 7.43 1.92 -6.36
CA ASP A 46 6.37 1.01 -5.91
C ASP A 46 5.62 1.60 -4.71
N VAL A 47 6.35 2.24 -3.77
CA VAL A 47 5.75 2.89 -2.60
C VAL A 47 4.87 4.05 -3.03
N GLU A 48 5.33 4.92 -3.94
CA GLU A 48 4.50 6.00 -4.47
C GLU A 48 3.25 5.49 -5.19
N PHE A 49 3.38 4.43 -5.99
CA PHE A 49 2.25 3.82 -6.68
C PHE A 49 1.20 3.32 -5.69
N LEU A 50 1.63 2.53 -4.69
CA LEU A 50 0.75 2.01 -3.64
C LEU A 50 0.15 3.15 -2.81
N ASN A 51 0.93 4.16 -2.44
CA ASN A 51 0.46 5.30 -1.68
C ASN A 51 -0.63 6.07 -2.43
N ARG A 52 -0.43 6.35 -3.72
CA ARG A 52 -1.46 6.99 -4.57
C ARG A 52 -2.69 6.11 -4.72
N PHE A 53 -2.51 4.81 -4.96
CA PHE A 53 -3.60 3.86 -5.07
C PHE A 53 -4.45 3.82 -3.79
N TYR A 54 -3.84 3.67 -2.62
CA TYR A 54 -4.56 3.65 -1.35
C TYR A 54 -5.14 5.02 -0.98
N LYS A 55 -4.46 6.13 -1.29
CA LYS A 55 -4.96 7.50 -1.05
C LYS A 55 -6.21 7.77 -1.89
N GLU A 56 -6.22 7.37 -3.16
CA GLU A 56 -7.38 7.53 -4.06
C GLU A 56 -8.54 6.60 -3.67
N ASN A 57 -8.25 5.41 -3.14
CA ASN A 57 -9.28 4.50 -2.62
C ASN A 57 -9.78 4.86 -1.21
N SER A 58 -9.03 5.65 -0.44
CA SER A 58 -9.34 6.04 0.94
C SER A 58 -9.96 7.44 1.05
N ASP A 59 -10.24 8.13 -0.06
CA ASP A 59 -10.86 9.47 -0.05
C ASP A 59 -12.35 9.42 0.35
N LYS A 60 -12.56 9.21 1.64
CA LYS A 60 -13.56 9.89 2.47
C LYS A 60 -12.83 10.33 3.75
N SER A 61 -12.21 11.51 3.68
CA SER A 61 -11.85 12.44 4.78
C SER A 61 -10.66 12.11 5.70
N PRO A 62 -10.11 13.11 6.44
CA PRO A 62 -9.70 14.45 6.02
C PRO A 62 -8.20 14.70 6.31
N GLU A 63 -7.70 15.77 5.69
CA GLU A 63 -6.46 16.47 5.97
C GLU A 63 -6.15 16.59 7.48
N CYS A 64 -4.91 16.28 7.87
CA CYS A 64 -4.34 16.67 9.15
C CYS A 64 -2.87 17.06 8.95
N ASP A 65 -2.67 18.37 9.15
CA ASP A 65 -1.46 19.22 9.20
C ASP A 65 -0.71 19.51 7.88
#